data_AF-A0A1C5GX34-F1
#
_entry.id   AF-A0A1C5GX34-F1
#
_cell.length_a   1.000
_cell.length_b   1.000
_cell.length_c   1.000
_cell.angle_alpha   90.00
_cell.angle_beta   90.00
_cell.angle_gamma   90.00
#
_symmetry.space_group_name_H-M   'P 1'
#
loop_
_entity.id
_entity.type
_entity.pdbx_description
1 polymer ?
#
loop_
_entity_poly.entity_id
_entity_poly.type
_entity_poly.pdbx_seq_one_letter_code
_entity_poly.pdbx_strand_id
1 'polypeptide(L)'
;MTADPHHPLLAGSDRQPASDWADTARVARAAADDLHRVRRELPEHWRAGRGRDDADETLRRVAQRLEAAAEAYRLVAEALAARDRELTRARAVITETLVEARRVGLVVTPEGAVTAAGSAPMAVRALARRLSAVVAEAVADAAAARARAADLLDALPSPH
;
A
#
# COMPACT_ATOMS: atom_id res chain seq x y z
N MET A 1 19.15 -11.75 32.36
CA MET A 1 18.83 -10.90 31.20
C MET A 1 18.71 -11.80 29.98
N THR A 2 17.50 -12.29 29.72
CA THR A 2 17.21 -13.15 28.57
C THR A 2 16.45 -12.30 27.56
N ALA A 3 17.05 -12.15 26.38
CA ALA A 3 16.50 -11.41 25.26
C ALA A 3 15.19 -12.04 24.78
N ASP A 4 14.23 -11.17 24.50
CA ASP A 4 12.87 -11.43 24.04
C ASP A 4 12.89 -12.04 22.62
N PRO A 5 12.26 -13.21 22.36
CA PRO A 5 12.26 -13.81 21.04
C PRO A 5 11.16 -13.17 20.19
N HIS A 6 11.58 -12.35 19.24
CA HIS A 6 10.92 -12.02 17.97
C HIS A 6 9.48 -12.54 17.78
N HIS A 7 8.50 -11.62 17.87
CA HIS A 7 7.21 -11.75 17.21
C HIS A 7 7.36 -11.32 15.74
N PRO A 8 7.35 -12.22 14.74
CA PRO A 8 7.60 -11.84 13.34
C PRO A 8 6.33 -11.48 12.57
N LEU A 9 5.16 -11.47 13.20
CA LEU A 9 3.89 -11.38 12.46
C LEU A 9 3.65 -10.00 11.81
N LEU A 10 4.38 -8.95 12.20
CA LEU A 10 4.07 -7.56 11.83
C LEU A 10 5.31 -6.65 11.67
N ALA A 11 6.49 -7.22 11.44
CA ALA A 11 7.69 -6.43 11.17
C ALA A 11 7.68 -5.94 9.69
N GLY A 12 6.86 -4.94 9.42
CA GLY A 12 6.90 -4.15 8.19
C GLY A 12 7.35 -2.74 8.51
N SER A 13 8.66 -2.50 8.43
CA SER A 13 9.27 -1.17 8.48
C SER A 13 9.30 -0.60 7.07
N ASP A 14 8.16 -0.17 6.53
CA ASP A 14 8.04 0.53 5.24
C ASP A 14 6.84 1.50 5.30
N ARG A 15 6.90 2.49 6.19
CA ARG A 15 5.78 3.43 6.40
C ARG A 15 5.76 4.65 5.45
N GLN A 16 6.71 4.73 4.51
CA GLN A 16 6.86 5.86 3.59
C GLN A 16 6.59 5.61 2.09
N PRO A 17 6.38 4.38 1.56
CA PRO A 17 6.39 4.23 0.11
C PRO A 17 5.19 4.92 -0.56
N ALA A 18 3.98 4.87 0.02
CA ALA A 18 2.79 5.43 -0.63
C ALA A 18 2.81 6.97 -0.77
N SER A 19 3.33 7.69 0.25
CA SER A 19 3.44 9.16 0.20
C SER A 19 4.44 9.62 -0.86
N ASP A 20 5.56 8.91 -0.97
CA ASP A 20 6.62 9.26 -1.90
C ASP A 20 6.15 9.09 -3.37
N TRP A 21 5.35 8.06 -3.65
CA TRP A 21 4.71 7.87 -4.95
C TRP A 21 3.66 8.95 -5.25
N ALA A 22 2.86 9.35 -4.26
CA ALA A 22 1.89 10.42 -4.43
C ALA A 22 2.58 11.77 -4.70
N ASP A 23 3.70 12.04 -4.02
CA ASP A 23 4.51 13.23 -4.25
C ASP A 23 5.11 13.25 -5.65
N THR A 24 5.67 12.11 -6.07
CA THR A 24 6.22 11.94 -7.42
C THR A 24 5.15 12.12 -8.50
N ALA A 25 3.93 11.60 -8.29
CA ALA A 25 2.79 11.83 -9.17
C ALA A 25 2.46 13.32 -9.32
N ARG A 26 2.44 14.05 -8.20
CA ARG A 26 2.17 15.50 -8.19
C ARG A 26 3.25 16.28 -8.93
N VAL A 27 4.52 15.95 -8.72
CA VAL A 27 5.65 16.59 -9.42
C VAL A 27 5.58 16.33 -10.94
N ALA A 28 5.33 15.08 -11.35
CA ALA A 28 5.20 14.74 -12.77
C ALA A 28 4.04 15.48 -13.43
N ARG A 29 2.89 15.62 -12.73
CA ARG A 29 1.75 16.38 -13.24
C ARG A 29 2.05 17.87 -13.37
N ALA A 30 2.67 18.48 -12.36
CA ALA A 30 3.06 19.88 -12.40
C ALA A 30 4.01 20.16 -13.59
N ALA A 31 4.98 19.27 -13.82
CA ALA A 31 5.88 19.37 -14.97
C ALA A 31 5.16 19.28 -16.32
N ALA A 32 4.15 18.40 -16.45
CA ALA A 32 3.33 18.33 -17.66
C ALA A 32 2.52 19.62 -17.88
N ASP A 33 1.90 20.15 -16.83
CA ASP A 33 1.11 21.39 -16.89
C ASP A 33 1.99 22.60 -17.27
N ASP A 34 3.22 22.66 -16.76
CA ASP A 34 4.21 23.68 -17.12
C ASP A 34 4.64 23.56 -18.60
N LEU A 35 4.86 22.35 -19.11
CA LEU A 35 5.16 22.14 -20.54
C LEU A 35 3.99 22.53 -21.44
N HIS A 36 2.74 22.26 -21.04
CA HIS A 36 1.56 22.71 -21.78
C HIS A 36 1.45 24.24 -21.80
N ARG A 37 1.78 24.90 -20.68
CA ARG A 37 1.82 26.36 -20.60
C ARG A 37 2.86 26.93 -21.56
N VAL A 38 4.09 26.41 -21.50
CA VAL A 38 5.18 26.81 -22.41
C VAL A 38 4.78 26.63 -23.86
N ARG A 39 4.15 25.49 -24.22
CA ARG A 39 3.66 25.23 -25.58
C ARG A 39 2.58 26.23 -26.03
N ARG A 40 1.72 26.68 -25.12
CA ARG A 40 0.67 27.66 -25.42
C ARG A 40 1.23 29.06 -25.66
N GLU A 41 2.31 29.42 -24.97
CA GLU A 41 2.95 30.74 -25.03
C GLU A 41 3.96 30.84 -26.19
N LEU A 42 4.59 29.73 -26.56
CA LEU A 42 5.57 29.63 -27.66
C LEU A 42 5.18 30.26 -29.01
N PRO A 43 3.93 30.19 -29.50
CA PRO A 43 3.52 30.81 -30.76
C PRO A 43 3.77 32.33 -30.84
N GLU A 44 3.77 33.05 -29.72
CA GLU A 44 3.96 34.50 -29.68
C GLU A 44 5.45 34.91 -29.79
N HIS A 45 6.37 33.98 -29.52
CA HIS A 45 7.80 34.27 -29.37
C HIS A 45 8.67 33.61 -30.44
N TRP A 46 8.15 32.59 -31.13
CA TRP A 46 8.87 31.90 -32.22
C TRP A 46 8.71 32.64 -33.56
N ARG A 47 9.79 33.25 -34.07
CA ARG A 47 9.85 33.65 -35.48
C ARG A 47 9.70 32.39 -36.34
N ALA A 48 8.75 32.39 -37.26
CA ALA A 48 8.48 31.27 -38.18
C ALA A 48 9.80 30.80 -38.84
N GLY A 49 10.29 29.63 -38.41
CA GLY A 49 11.58 29.08 -38.81
C GLY A 49 11.57 27.56 -38.76
N ARG A 50 12.48 26.93 -39.52
CA ARG A 50 12.66 25.48 -39.56
C ARG A 50 12.94 24.94 -38.15
N GLY A 51 12.18 23.94 -37.70
CA GLY A 51 12.34 23.26 -36.40
C GLY A 51 11.25 23.56 -35.35
N ARG A 52 10.29 24.46 -35.63
CA ARG A 52 9.14 24.73 -34.73
C ARG A 52 8.25 23.51 -34.55
N ASP A 53 7.86 22.86 -35.64
CA ASP A 53 6.95 21.72 -35.61
C ASP A 53 7.60 20.52 -34.90
N ASP A 54 8.90 20.29 -35.13
CA ASP A 54 9.68 19.25 -34.46
C ASP A 54 9.80 19.49 -32.95
N ALA A 55 9.98 20.75 -32.54
CA ALA A 55 10.05 21.12 -31.14
C ALA A 55 8.67 21.03 -30.45
N ASP A 56 7.59 21.46 -31.11
CA ASP A 56 6.22 21.28 -30.62
C ASP A 56 5.89 19.80 -30.45
N GLU A 57 6.24 18.97 -31.44
CA GLU A 57 6.10 17.51 -31.39
C GLU A 57 6.87 16.90 -30.22
N THR A 58 8.08 17.37 -29.98
CA THR A 58 8.91 16.89 -28.87
C THR A 58 8.30 17.28 -27.53
N LEU A 59 7.90 18.54 -27.34
CA LEU A 59 7.26 19.01 -26.11
C LEU A 59 5.96 18.26 -25.83
N ARG A 60 5.15 18.02 -26.86
CA ARG A 60 3.90 17.27 -26.77
C ARG A 60 4.14 15.81 -26.35
N ARG A 61 5.12 15.14 -26.94
CA ARG A 61 5.49 13.76 -26.53
C ARG A 61 6.00 13.72 -25.10
N VAL A 62 6.81 14.69 -24.66
CA VAL A 62 7.30 14.74 -23.28
C VAL A 62 6.15 15.00 -22.30
N ALA A 63 5.25 15.94 -22.58
CA ALA A 63 4.09 16.21 -21.74
C ALA A 63 3.19 14.98 -21.60
N GLN A 64 2.92 14.27 -22.70
CA GLN A 64 2.15 13.02 -22.69
C GLN A 64 2.82 11.93 -21.85
N ARG A 65 4.15 11.78 -21.94
CA ARG A 65 4.90 10.83 -21.10
C ARG A 65 4.82 11.19 -19.62
N LEU A 66 4.90 12.47 -19.27
CA LEU A 66 4.78 12.94 -17.89
C LEU A 66 3.38 12.73 -17.33
N GLU A 67 2.33 12.95 -18.14
CA GLU A 67 0.95 12.64 -17.74
C GLU A 67 0.75 11.15 -17.49
N ALA A 68 1.27 10.30 -18.38
CA ALA A 68 1.21 8.85 -18.20
C ALA A 68 1.97 8.39 -16.96
N ALA A 69 3.16 8.96 -16.70
CA ALA A 69 3.94 8.67 -15.51
C ALA A 69 3.23 9.14 -14.22
N ALA A 70 2.66 10.35 -14.23
CA ALA A 70 1.91 10.89 -13.11
C ALA A 70 0.73 9.99 -12.73
N GLU A 71 0.00 9.50 -13.75
CA GLU A 71 -1.12 8.58 -13.55
C GLU A 71 -0.65 7.22 -13.00
N ALA A 72 0.42 6.65 -13.54
CA ALA A 72 1.00 5.42 -13.04
C ALA A 72 1.42 5.56 -11.55
N TYR A 73 2.12 6.64 -11.19
CA TYR A 73 2.53 6.89 -9.81
C TYR A 73 1.36 7.11 -8.87
N ARG A 74 0.27 7.76 -9.33
CA ARG A 74 -0.96 7.91 -8.55
C ARG A 74 -1.59 6.55 -8.24
N LEU A 75 -1.67 5.66 -9.24
CA LEU A 75 -2.21 4.31 -9.05
C LEU A 75 -1.37 3.48 -8.08
N VAL A 76 -0.03 3.56 -8.17
CA VAL A 76 0.88 2.93 -7.18
C VAL A 76 0.57 3.43 -5.77
N ALA A 77 0.50 4.75 -5.58
CA ALA A 77 0.25 5.36 -4.28
C ALA A 77 -1.08 4.90 -3.67
N GLU A 78 -2.14 4.83 -4.48
CA GLU A 78 -3.47 4.39 -4.06
C GLU A 78 -3.49 2.91 -3.67
N ALA A 79 -2.84 2.04 -4.45
CA ALA A 79 -2.75 0.61 -4.15
C ALA A 79 -2.02 0.36 -2.82
N LEU A 80 -0.89 1.04 -2.61
CA LEU A 80 -0.12 0.94 -1.36
C LEU A 80 -0.89 1.52 -0.16
N ALA A 81 -1.56 2.66 -0.32
CA ALA A 81 -2.37 3.25 0.74
C ALA A 81 -3.59 2.39 1.12
N ALA A 82 -4.21 1.71 0.14
CA ALA A 82 -5.28 0.74 0.41
C ALA A 82 -4.75 -0.47 1.19
N ARG A 83 -3.64 -1.07 0.73
CA ARG A 83 -2.95 -2.17 1.43
C ARG A 83 -2.63 -1.80 2.88
N ASP A 84 -2.03 -0.64 3.11
CA ASP A 84 -1.58 -0.24 4.45
C ASP A 84 -2.75 0.00 5.40
N ARG A 85 -3.88 0.53 4.91
CA ARG A 85 -5.13 0.64 5.70
C ARG A 85 -5.66 -0.73 6.11
N GLU A 86 -5.72 -1.68 5.17
CA GLU A 86 -6.19 -3.04 5.44
C GLU A 86 -5.27 -3.77 6.44
N LEU A 87 -3.95 -3.66 6.26
CA LEU A 87 -2.96 -4.21 7.19
C LEU A 87 -3.06 -3.60 8.59
N THR A 88 -3.29 -2.28 8.68
CA THR A 88 -3.49 -1.59 9.95
C THR A 88 -4.75 -2.11 10.66
N ARG A 89 -5.83 -2.31 9.90
CA ARG A 89 -7.10 -2.83 10.42
C ARG A 89 -6.95 -4.26 10.92
N ALA A 90 -6.33 -5.13 10.13
CA ALA A 90 -6.03 -6.51 10.52
C ALA A 90 -5.16 -6.56 11.79
N ARG A 91 -4.13 -5.72 11.88
CA ARG A 91 -3.27 -5.61 13.06
C ARG A 91 -4.03 -5.18 14.31
N ALA A 92 -4.96 -4.24 14.19
CA ALA A 92 -5.80 -3.80 15.29
C ALA A 92 -6.68 -4.95 15.80
N VAL A 93 -7.39 -5.64 14.89
CA VAL A 93 -8.23 -6.81 15.21
C VAL A 93 -7.43 -7.91 15.90
N ILE A 94 -6.26 -8.26 15.37
CA ILE A 94 -5.39 -9.27 15.99
C ILE A 94 -5.01 -8.82 17.39
N THR A 95 -4.53 -7.58 17.55
CA THR A 95 -4.06 -7.07 18.84
C THR A 95 -5.18 -7.07 19.88
N GLU A 96 -6.37 -6.57 19.54
CA GLU A 96 -7.55 -6.58 20.39
C GLU A 96 -7.96 -8.00 20.78
N THR A 97 -7.98 -8.92 19.82
CA THR A 97 -8.32 -10.33 20.04
C THR A 97 -7.32 -11.02 20.98
N LEU A 98 -6.03 -10.74 20.83
CA LEU A 98 -4.99 -11.31 21.70
C LEU A 98 -5.03 -10.72 23.12
N VAL A 99 -5.35 -9.42 23.26
CA VAL A 99 -5.57 -8.79 24.57
C VAL A 99 -6.77 -9.42 25.26
N GLU A 100 -7.87 -9.63 24.53
CA GLU A 100 -9.07 -10.29 25.06
C GLU A 100 -8.76 -11.72 25.51
N ALA A 101 -8.07 -12.51 24.68
CA ALA A 101 -7.64 -13.87 25.02
C ALA A 101 -6.82 -13.91 26.33
N ARG A 102 -5.86 -12.99 26.49
CA ARG A 102 -5.04 -12.89 27.70
C ARG A 102 -5.86 -12.50 28.94
N ARG A 103 -6.82 -11.58 28.80
CA ARG A 103 -7.71 -11.17 29.91
C ARG A 103 -8.53 -12.33 30.46
N VAL A 104 -8.97 -13.24 29.59
CA VAL A 104 -9.73 -14.43 29.99
C VAL A 104 -8.86 -15.66 30.30
N GLY A 105 -7.53 -15.49 30.36
CA GLY A 105 -6.58 -16.53 30.76
C GLY A 105 -6.32 -17.62 29.70
N LEU A 106 -6.59 -17.34 28.42
CA LEU A 106 -6.30 -18.27 27.32
C LEU A 106 -4.83 -18.19 26.90
N VAL A 107 -4.31 -19.32 26.41
CA VAL A 107 -2.94 -19.43 25.93
C VAL A 107 -2.91 -19.04 24.45
N VAL A 108 -2.03 -18.10 24.09
CA VAL A 108 -1.81 -17.65 22.72
C VAL A 108 -0.49 -18.24 22.22
N THR A 109 -0.50 -18.95 21.10
CA THR A 109 0.71 -19.48 20.48
C THR A 109 1.45 -18.38 19.69
N PRO A 110 2.76 -18.55 19.40
CA PRO A 110 3.50 -17.61 18.55
C PRO A 110 2.87 -17.37 17.17
N GLU A 111 2.17 -18.38 16.64
CA GLU A 111 1.44 -18.35 15.37
C GLU A 111 0.07 -17.65 15.48
N GLY A 112 -0.33 -17.22 16.68
CA GLY A 112 -1.58 -16.51 16.94
C GLY A 112 -2.78 -17.43 17.23
N ALA A 113 -2.59 -18.74 17.36
CA ALA A 113 -3.67 -19.63 17.77
C ALA A 113 -4.02 -19.43 19.25
N VAL A 114 -5.31 -19.34 19.56
CA VAL A 114 -5.82 -19.17 20.93
C VAL A 114 -6.35 -20.51 21.42
N THR A 115 -5.77 -21.01 22.51
CA THR A 115 -6.07 -22.33 23.07
C THR A 115 -6.46 -22.23 24.54
N ALA A 116 -7.30 -23.18 24.98
CA ALA A 116 -7.68 -23.34 26.37
C ALA A 116 -6.95 -24.55 26.97
N ALA A 117 -6.69 -24.53 28.27
CA ALA A 117 -6.10 -25.67 28.98
C ALA A 117 -6.97 -26.95 28.87
N GLY A 118 -6.36 -28.13 29.00
CA GLY A 118 -7.02 -29.43 28.75
C GLY A 118 -8.27 -29.70 29.58
N SER A 119 -8.36 -29.15 30.80
CA SER A 119 -9.52 -29.26 31.70
C SER A 119 -10.53 -28.10 31.58
N ALA A 120 -10.37 -27.20 30.60
CA ALA A 120 -11.23 -26.02 30.49
C ALA A 120 -12.68 -26.36 30.13
N PRO A 121 -13.67 -25.62 30.68
CA PRO A 121 -15.08 -25.78 30.33
C PRO A 121 -15.34 -25.67 28.82
N MET A 122 -16.41 -26.31 28.33
CA MET A 122 -16.77 -26.30 26.90
C MET A 122 -16.95 -24.87 26.35
N ALA A 123 -17.54 -23.97 27.13
CA ALA A 123 -17.70 -22.56 26.77
C ALA A 123 -16.35 -21.86 26.54
N VAL A 124 -15.36 -22.12 27.40
CA VAL A 124 -13.99 -21.56 27.27
C VAL A 124 -13.29 -22.10 26.03
N ARG A 125 -13.46 -23.40 25.73
CA ARG A 125 -12.94 -24.02 24.50
C ARG A 125 -13.62 -23.48 23.23
N ALA A 126 -14.90 -23.15 23.29
CA ALA A 126 -15.63 -22.52 22.20
C ALA A 126 -15.15 -21.08 21.96
N LEU A 127 -14.94 -20.31 23.03
CA LEU A 127 -14.37 -18.98 22.96
C LEU A 127 -12.96 -19.00 22.34
N ALA A 128 -12.08 -19.88 22.79
CA ALA A 128 -10.73 -20.02 22.24
C ALA A 128 -10.73 -20.33 20.74
N ARG A 129 -11.63 -21.21 20.28
CA ARG A 129 -11.81 -21.50 18.85
C ARG A 129 -12.32 -20.29 18.07
N ARG A 130 -13.28 -19.54 18.62
CA ARG A 130 -13.80 -18.32 17.99
C ARG A 130 -12.71 -17.25 17.85
N LEU A 131 -11.94 -16.99 18.90
CA LEU A 131 -10.85 -16.01 18.86
C LEU A 131 -9.75 -16.44 17.87
N SER A 132 -9.41 -17.74 17.83
CA SER A 132 -8.49 -18.28 16.82
C SER A 132 -8.98 -18.05 15.39
N ALA A 133 -10.28 -18.25 15.13
CA ALA A 133 -10.86 -18.02 13.82
C ALA A 133 -10.77 -16.54 13.41
N VAL A 134 -11.06 -15.61 14.33
CA VAL A 134 -10.92 -14.15 14.08
C VAL A 134 -9.49 -13.77 13.74
N VAL A 135 -8.49 -14.32 14.44
CA VAL A 135 -7.07 -14.08 14.12
C VAL A 135 -6.72 -14.62 12.74
N ALA A 136 -7.15 -15.85 12.43
CA ALA A 136 -6.89 -16.49 11.13
C ALA A 136 -7.51 -15.70 9.97
N GLU A 137 -8.74 -15.21 10.14
CA GLU A 137 -9.43 -14.37 9.17
C GLU A 137 -8.70 -13.04 8.94
N ALA A 138 -8.32 -12.33 10.01
CA ALA A 138 -7.56 -11.09 9.90
C ALA A 138 -6.20 -11.29 9.21
N VAL A 139 -5.53 -12.43 9.43
CA VAL A 139 -4.29 -12.79 8.73
C VAL A 139 -4.54 -13.07 7.24
N ALA A 140 -5.63 -13.78 6.91
CA ALA A 140 -6.02 -14.03 5.53
C ALA A 140 -6.36 -12.73 4.79
N ASP A 141 -7.09 -11.81 5.43
CA ASP A 141 -7.41 -10.49 4.89
C ASP A 141 -6.12 -9.69 4.61
N ALA A 142 -5.18 -9.69 5.55
CA ALA A 142 -3.89 -9.05 5.38
C ALA A 142 -3.07 -9.65 4.22
N ALA A 143 -3.12 -10.97 4.03
CA ALA A 143 -2.47 -11.64 2.91
C ALA A 143 -3.14 -11.28 1.57
N ALA A 144 -4.48 -11.27 1.53
CA ALA A 144 -5.24 -10.88 0.35
C ALA A 144 -5.02 -9.41 -0.03
N ALA A 145 -4.90 -8.52 0.95
CA ALA A 145 -4.55 -7.12 0.75
C ALA A 145 -3.19 -6.96 0.05
N ARG A 146 -2.19 -7.73 0.50
CA ARG A 146 -0.85 -7.74 -0.10
C ARG A 146 -0.87 -8.29 -1.52
N ALA A 147 -1.59 -9.39 -1.75
CA ALA A 147 -1.72 -9.98 -3.08
C ALA A 147 -2.37 -9.00 -4.08
N ARG A 148 -3.51 -8.39 -3.71
CA ARG A 148 -4.18 -7.37 -4.55
C ARG A 148 -3.25 -6.20 -4.88
N ALA A 149 -2.49 -5.72 -3.90
CA ALA A 149 -1.54 -4.64 -4.15
C ALA A 149 -0.43 -5.08 -5.10
N ALA A 150 0.09 -6.30 -4.96
CA ALA A 150 1.09 -6.84 -5.90
C ALA A 150 0.52 -6.95 -7.32
N ASP A 151 -0.68 -7.53 -7.47
CA ASP A 151 -1.34 -7.67 -8.78
C ASP A 151 -1.55 -6.32 -9.47
N LEU A 152 -1.96 -5.29 -8.70
CA LEU A 152 -2.11 -3.93 -9.22
C LEU A 152 -0.80 -3.30 -9.65
N LEU A 153 0.29 -3.56 -8.92
CA LEU A 153 1.62 -3.05 -9.26
C LEU A 153 2.21 -3.75 -10.48
N ASP A 154 1.99 -5.07 -10.61
CA ASP A 154 2.43 -5.86 -11.78
C ASP A 154 1.66 -5.50 -13.05
N ALA A 155 0.43 -5.02 -12.93
CA ALA A 155 -0.40 -4.57 -14.05
C ALA A 155 0.02 -3.19 -14.62
N LEU A 156 0.90 -2.45 -13.94
CA LEU A 156 1.33 -1.13 -14.41
C LEU A 156 2.27 -1.25 -15.61
N PRO A 157 2.11 -0.37 -16.62
CA PRO A 157 2.98 -0.38 -17.78
C PRO A 157 4.44 -0.14 -17.36
N SER A 158 5.33 -1.04 -17.79
CA SER A 158 6.77 -0.86 -17.57
C SER A 158 7.22 0.44 -18.24
N PRO A 159 8.01 1.29 -17.54
CA PRO A 159 8.56 2.48 -18.16
C PRO A 159 9.55 2.06 -19.26
N HIS A 160 9.17 2.26 -20.52
CA HIS A 160 10.03 2.17 -21.69
C HIS A 160 10.57 3.56 -22.10
#